data_AF-A0A6G7PYN4-F1
#
_entry.id   AF-A0A6G7PYN4-F1
#
_cell.length_a   1.000
_cell.length_b   1.000
_cell.length_c   1.000
_cell.angle_alpha   90.00
_cell.angle_beta   90.00
_cell.angle_gamma   90.00
#
_symmetry.space_group_name_H-M   'P 1'
#
loop_
_entity.id
_entity.type
_entity.pdbx_description
1 polymer ?
#
loop_
_entity_poly.entity_id
_entity_poly.type
_entity_poly.pdbx_seq_one_letter_code
_entity_poly.pdbx_strand_id
1 'polypeptide(L)'
;MKTKFSYDFYLILITTLLLFVISLICIYAMFAYKYAEVHLAPPVVQIHFMERMNRLVSPFLIALVLVLGICIPKRLFPLQWLSYFSLALMIGVLVISLSLGVKMALLVVLLASLLLQTLVLILALLGSQRLHFEKRGYWLRLGSSLIHLGLILFILDLFFYRWPKVHLLLFWVTTFSSVLGMIFCFYSEAIVQLIHRKKENRFP
;
A
#
# COMPACT_ATOMS: atom_id res chain seq x y z
N MET A 1 20.53 -17.30 -22.37
CA MET A 1 19.68 -17.25 -21.16
C MET A 1 18.53 -16.28 -21.41
N LYS A 2 17.30 -16.75 -21.68
CA LYS A 2 16.13 -15.88 -21.73
C LYS A 2 15.67 -15.64 -20.28
N THR A 3 16.07 -14.51 -19.71
CA THR A 3 15.59 -14.02 -18.42
C THR A 3 14.09 -13.76 -18.54
N LYS A 4 13.26 -14.74 -18.18
CA LYS A 4 11.84 -14.50 -17.91
C LYS A 4 11.78 -13.62 -16.66
N PHE A 5 11.82 -12.31 -16.83
CA PHE A 5 11.43 -11.40 -15.77
C PHE A 5 10.01 -11.79 -15.33
N SER A 6 9.88 -12.25 -14.08
CA SER A 6 8.59 -12.64 -13.53
C SER A 6 7.68 -11.41 -13.47
N TYR A 7 6.40 -11.57 -13.78
CA TYR A 7 5.38 -10.52 -13.66
C TYR A 7 5.37 -9.85 -12.27
N ASP A 8 5.79 -10.58 -11.23
CA ASP A 8 6.04 -10.06 -9.87
C ASP A 8 7.09 -8.95 -9.81
N PHE A 9 8.19 -9.12 -10.53
CA PHE A 9 9.29 -8.17 -10.52
C PHE A 9 8.85 -6.82 -11.09
N TYR A 10 8.10 -6.82 -12.20
CA TYR A 10 7.57 -5.60 -12.79
C TYR A 10 6.56 -4.90 -11.87
N LEU A 11 5.66 -5.63 -11.22
CA LEU A 11 4.69 -5.05 -10.29
C LEU A 11 5.40 -4.40 -9.09
N ILE A 12 6.39 -5.06 -8.50
CA ILE A 12 7.18 -4.51 -7.40
C ILE A 12 7.94 -3.26 -7.88
N LEU A 13 8.63 -3.35 -9.02
CA LEU A 13 9.41 -2.24 -9.57
C LEU A 13 8.53 -1.01 -9.83
N ILE A 14 7.36 -1.18 -10.46
CA ILE A 14 6.42 -0.10 -10.72
C ILE A 14 5.91 0.50 -9.41
N THR A 15 5.52 -0.34 -8.44
CA THR A 15 5.03 0.13 -7.14
C THR A 15 6.11 0.95 -6.41
N THR A 16 7.35 0.46 -6.38
CA THR A 16 8.48 1.16 -5.75
C THR A 16 8.77 2.48 -6.45
N LEU A 17 8.77 2.51 -7.79
CA LEU A 17 8.97 3.73 -8.56
C LEU A 17 7.88 4.77 -8.28
N LEU A 18 6.61 4.36 -8.28
CA LEU A 18 5.48 5.24 -7.98
C LEU A 18 5.60 5.82 -6.56
N LEU A 19 5.90 5.00 -5.57
CA LEU A 19 6.09 5.45 -4.18
C LEU A 19 7.28 6.38 -4.02
N PHE A 20 8.37 6.13 -4.75
CA PHE A 20 9.54 6.99 -4.75
C PHE A 20 9.21 8.37 -5.32
N VAL A 21 8.52 8.43 -6.45
CA VAL A 21 8.08 9.70 -7.06
C VAL A 21 7.11 10.45 -6.14
N ILE A 22 6.12 9.75 -5.56
CA ILE A 22 5.18 10.37 -4.60
C ILE A 22 5.94 10.93 -3.40
N SER A 23 6.92 10.19 -2.87
CA SER A 23 7.74 10.62 -1.74
C SER A 23 8.57 11.88 -2.07
N LEU A 24 9.19 11.96 -3.25
CA LEU A 24 9.88 13.17 -3.70
C LEU A 24 8.95 14.37 -3.81
N ILE A 25 7.75 14.18 -4.37
CA ILE A 25 6.73 15.24 -4.47
C ILE A 25 6.27 15.69 -3.08
N CYS A 26 6.03 14.77 -2.15
CA CYS A 26 5.62 15.09 -0.78
C CYS A 26 6.71 15.86 -0.03
N ILE A 27 7.98 15.45 -0.15
CA ILE A 27 9.12 16.15 0.47
C ILE A 27 9.23 17.56 -0.11
N TYR A 28 9.21 17.70 -1.44
CA TYR A 28 9.25 19.00 -2.10
C TYR A 28 8.08 19.90 -1.67
N ALA A 29 6.84 19.37 -1.67
CA ALA A 29 5.65 20.11 -1.28
C ALA A 29 5.73 20.60 0.17
N MET A 30 6.25 19.78 1.09
CA MET A 30 6.44 20.16 2.49
C MET A 30 7.41 21.34 2.63
N PHE A 31 8.56 21.31 1.95
CA PHE A 31 9.54 22.40 2.01
C PHE A 31 9.03 23.66 1.32
N ALA A 32 8.40 23.53 0.14
CA ALA A 32 7.85 24.66 -0.60
C ALA A 32 6.68 25.33 0.17
N TYR A 33 5.81 24.54 0.80
CA TYR A 33 4.73 25.07 1.64
C TYR A 33 5.29 25.81 2.86
N LYS A 34 6.25 25.21 3.57
CA LYS A 34 6.91 25.84 4.73
C LYS A 34 7.64 27.13 4.33
N TYR A 35 8.28 27.16 3.17
CA TYR A 35 8.93 28.37 2.65
C TYR A 35 7.89 29.47 2.38
N ALA A 36 6.74 29.14 1.78
CA ALA A 36 5.66 30.09 1.52
C ALA A 36 5.01 30.62 2.81
N GLU A 37 4.91 29.78 3.85
CA GLU A 37 4.37 30.16 5.16
C GLU A 37 5.31 31.13 5.90
N VAL A 38 6.63 30.89 5.84
CA VAL A 38 7.65 31.79 6.42
C VAL A 38 7.63 33.18 5.77
N HIS A 39 7.24 33.28 4.50
CA HIS A 39 7.14 34.54 3.76
C HIS A 39 5.79 35.25 3.91
N LEU A 40 4.90 34.81 4.81
CA LEU A 40 3.57 35.41 5.06
C LEU A 40 2.74 35.56 3.77
N ALA A 41 2.85 34.58 2.87
CA ALA A 41 2.10 34.62 1.61
C ALA A 41 0.58 34.66 1.88
N PRO A 42 -0.20 35.42 1.10
CA PRO A 42 -1.65 35.49 1.25
C PRO A 42 -2.29 34.08 1.20
N PRO A 43 -3.36 33.83 1.97
CA PRO A 43 -3.99 32.51 2.07
C PRO A 43 -4.45 31.96 0.70
N VAL A 44 -4.77 32.85 -0.25
CA VAL A 44 -5.15 32.49 -1.62
C VAL A 44 -4.02 31.82 -2.40
N VAL A 45 -2.76 32.25 -2.18
CA VAL A 45 -1.59 31.67 -2.85
C VAL A 45 -1.29 30.26 -2.32
N GLN A 46 -1.53 30.03 -1.03
CA GLN A 46 -1.34 28.73 -0.38
C GLN A 46 -2.35 27.69 -0.92
N ILE A 47 -3.62 28.09 -1.09
CA ILE A 47 -4.67 27.22 -1.64
C ILE A 47 -4.35 26.83 -3.09
N HIS A 48 -3.97 27.79 -3.94
CA HIS A 48 -3.59 27.50 -5.33
C HIS A 48 -2.35 26.61 -5.45
N PHE A 49 -1.39 26.76 -4.54
CA PHE A 49 -0.24 25.86 -4.46
C PHE A 49 -0.67 24.43 -4.11
N MET A 50 -1.55 24.27 -3.10
CA MET A 50 -2.08 22.96 -2.72
C MET A 50 -2.86 22.29 -3.86
N GLU A 51 -3.70 23.04 -4.59
CA GLU A 51 -4.43 22.50 -5.74
C GLU A 51 -3.50 22.03 -6.86
N ARG A 52 -2.45 22.79 -7.14
CA ARG A 52 -1.45 22.41 -8.15
C ARG A 52 -0.71 21.13 -7.74
N MET A 53 -0.29 21.02 -6.48
CA MET A 53 0.36 19.82 -5.96
C MET A 53 -0.58 18.62 -5.99
N ASN A 54 -1.84 18.79 -5.60
CA ASN A 54 -2.85 17.73 -5.65
C ASN A 54 -3.10 17.22 -7.08
N ARG A 55 -3.18 18.14 -8.06
CA ARG A 55 -3.33 17.78 -9.48
C ARG A 55 -2.10 17.02 -10.02
N LEU A 56 -0.91 17.36 -9.52
CA LEU A 56 0.33 16.70 -9.89
C LEU A 56 0.46 15.29 -9.28
N VAL A 57 0.00 15.10 -8.04
CA VAL A 57 0.04 13.82 -7.33
C VAL A 57 -1.08 12.87 -7.75
N SER A 58 -2.26 13.37 -8.14
CA SER A 58 -3.42 12.53 -8.46
C SER A 58 -3.18 11.41 -9.48
N PRO A 59 -2.49 11.60 -10.63
CA PRO A 59 -2.27 10.51 -11.57
C PRO A 59 -1.40 9.39 -10.97
N PHE A 60 -0.44 9.72 -10.13
CA PHE A 60 0.41 8.73 -9.45
C PHE A 60 -0.37 7.94 -8.40
N LEU A 61 -1.29 8.60 -7.68
CA LEU A 61 -2.19 7.89 -6.75
C LEU A 61 -3.14 6.95 -7.48
N ILE A 62 -3.71 7.38 -8.61
CA ILE A 62 -4.56 6.52 -9.46
C ILE A 62 -3.77 5.30 -9.93
N ALA A 63 -2.57 5.51 -10.48
CA ALA A 63 -1.70 4.43 -10.93
C ALA A 63 -1.36 3.47 -9.78
N LEU A 64 -1.05 4.01 -8.60
CA LEU A 64 -0.71 3.21 -7.42
C LEU A 64 -1.90 2.37 -6.93
N VAL A 65 -3.12 2.94 -6.90
CA VAL A 65 -4.35 2.21 -6.55
C VAL A 65 -4.61 1.07 -7.53
N LEU A 66 -4.45 1.32 -8.84
CA LEU A 66 -4.64 0.29 -9.87
C LEU A 66 -3.62 -0.85 -9.72
N VAL A 67 -2.35 -0.51 -9.51
CA VAL A 67 -1.29 -1.50 -9.30
C VAL A 67 -1.56 -2.33 -8.04
N LEU A 68 -1.91 -1.69 -6.92
CA LEU A 68 -2.26 -2.40 -5.67
C LEU A 68 -3.49 -3.29 -5.83
N GLY A 69 -4.52 -2.83 -6.55
CA GLY A 69 -5.73 -3.59 -6.85
C GLY A 69 -5.43 -4.88 -7.62
N ILE A 70 -4.33 -4.94 -8.37
CA ILE A 70 -3.85 -6.16 -9.06
C ILE A 70 -2.95 -7.00 -8.15
N CYS A 71 -2.12 -6.37 -7.31
CA CYS A 71 -1.17 -7.06 -6.42
C CYS A 71 -1.83 -7.95 -5.36
N ILE A 72 -3.01 -7.57 -4.85
CA ILE A 72 -3.71 -8.28 -3.77
C ILE A 72 -4.38 -9.59 -4.24
N PRO A 73 -5.25 -9.59 -5.27
CA PRO A 73 -5.92 -10.82 -5.72
C PRO A 73 -4.94 -11.87 -6.25
N LYS A 74 -3.75 -11.46 -6.73
CA LYS A 74 -2.69 -12.39 -7.12
C LYS A 74 -2.22 -13.29 -5.97
N ARG A 75 -2.32 -12.84 -4.71
CA ARG A 75 -1.94 -13.63 -3.53
C ARG A 75 -2.98 -14.69 -3.16
N LEU A 76 -4.22 -14.51 -3.61
CA LEU A 76 -5.37 -15.36 -3.30
C LEU A 76 -5.71 -16.35 -4.43
N PHE A 77 -5.53 -15.95 -5.69
CA PHE A 77 -6.04 -16.69 -6.85
C PHE A 77 -4.95 -17.12 -7.85
N PRO A 78 -5.10 -18.27 -8.51
CA PRO A 78 -4.25 -18.67 -9.63
C PRO A 78 -4.45 -17.74 -10.84
N LEU A 79 -3.44 -17.65 -11.71
CA LEU A 79 -3.33 -16.67 -12.81
C LEU A 79 -4.59 -16.57 -13.71
N GLN A 80 -5.29 -17.68 -13.92
CA GLN A 80 -6.50 -17.73 -14.76
C GLN A 80 -7.66 -16.93 -14.14
N TRP A 81 -7.90 -17.06 -12.84
CA TRP A 81 -8.94 -16.33 -12.10
C TRP A 81 -8.58 -14.85 -11.87
N LEU A 82 -7.28 -14.53 -11.84
CA LEU A 82 -6.80 -13.15 -11.72
C LEU A 82 -7.26 -12.28 -12.89
N SER A 83 -7.26 -12.83 -14.11
CA SER A 83 -7.70 -12.11 -15.30
C SER A 83 -9.18 -11.71 -15.24
N TYR A 84 -10.06 -12.64 -14.84
CA TYR A 84 -11.49 -12.38 -14.64
C TYR A 84 -11.73 -11.36 -13.53
N PHE A 85 -11.04 -11.49 -12.40
CA PHE A 85 -11.19 -10.55 -11.29
C PHE A 85 -10.70 -9.15 -11.66
N SER A 86 -9.56 -9.03 -12.34
CA SER A 86 -9.03 -7.75 -12.84
C SER A 86 -9.97 -7.10 -13.85
N LEU A 87 -10.60 -7.90 -14.72
CA LEU A 87 -11.56 -7.41 -15.71
C LEU A 87 -12.85 -6.94 -15.03
N ALA A 88 -13.35 -7.70 -14.04
CA ALA A 88 -14.48 -7.30 -13.21
C ALA A 88 -14.19 -6.01 -12.42
N LEU A 89 -12.99 -5.87 -11.86
CA LEU A 89 -12.55 -4.64 -11.17
C LEU A 89 -12.50 -3.45 -12.14
N MET A 90 -11.93 -3.63 -13.32
CA MET A 90 -11.89 -2.59 -14.37
C MET A 90 -13.29 -2.14 -14.79
N ILE A 91 -14.20 -3.08 -15.06
CA ILE A 91 -15.59 -2.76 -15.42
C ILE A 91 -16.29 -2.05 -14.26
N GLY A 92 -16.12 -2.54 -13.03
CA GLY A 92 -16.69 -1.91 -11.83
C GLY A 92 -16.20 -0.49 -11.64
N VAL A 93 -14.88 -0.26 -11.80
CA VAL A 93 -14.29 1.08 -11.77
C VAL A 93 -14.86 1.97 -12.87
N LEU A 94 -14.99 1.47 -14.09
CA LEU A 94 -15.52 2.24 -15.21
C LEU A 94 -16.98 2.68 -14.94
N VAL A 95 -17.83 1.74 -14.51
CA VAL A 95 -19.25 2.00 -14.21
C VAL A 95 -19.41 2.97 -13.04
N ILE A 96 -18.64 2.80 -11.96
CA ILE A 96 -18.69 3.69 -10.80
C ILE A 96 -18.10 5.06 -11.17
N SER A 97 -17.05 5.11 -11.97
CA SER A 97 -16.44 6.35 -12.42
C SER A 97 -17.37 7.17 -13.30
N LEU A 98 -18.17 6.52 -14.16
CA LEU A 98 -19.17 7.19 -15.01
C LEU A 98 -20.37 7.71 -14.22
N SER A 99 -20.72 7.08 -13.10
CA SER A 99 -21.90 7.43 -12.29
C SER A 99 -21.59 8.39 -11.14
N LEU A 100 -20.57 8.08 -10.34
CA LEU A 100 -20.24 8.75 -9.06
C LEU A 100 -18.92 9.52 -9.10
N GLY A 101 -18.24 9.51 -10.25
CA GLY A 101 -16.96 10.17 -10.46
C GLY A 101 -15.74 9.34 -10.02
N VAL A 102 -14.58 9.70 -10.57
CA VAL A 102 -13.30 8.99 -10.40
C VAL A 102 -12.91 8.85 -8.93
N LYS A 103 -13.18 9.88 -8.10
CA LYS A 103 -12.83 9.88 -6.67
C LYS A 103 -13.56 8.77 -5.91
N MET A 104 -14.86 8.58 -6.17
CA MET A 104 -15.66 7.55 -5.50
C MET A 104 -15.27 6.16 -6.00
N ALA A 105 -15.00 6.01 -7.30
CA ALA A 105 -14.52 4.74 -7.86
C ALA A 105 -13.20 4.30 -7.20
N LEU A 106 -12.23 5.20 -7.06
CA LEU A 106 -10.97 4.92 -6.38
C LEU A 106 -11.17 4.52 -4.92
N LEU A 107 -12.04 5.24 -4.19
CA LEU A 107 -12.33 4.95 -2.79
C LEU A 107 -12.94 3.56 -2.62
N VAL A 108 -13.90 3.18 -3.49
CA VAL A 108 -14.50 1.84 -3.48
C VAL A 108 -13.46 0.75 -3.73
N VAL A 109 -12.60 0.91 -4.74
CA VAL A 109 -11.52 -0.04 -5.02
C VAL A 109 -10.56 -0.15 -3.85
N LEU A 110 -10.21 0.97 -3.24
CA LEU A 110 -9.30 1.03 -2.12
C LEU A 110 -9.89 0.34 -0.87
N LEU A 111 -11.18 0.53 -0.59
CA LEU A 111 -11.88 -0.18 0.48
C LEU A 111 -11.99 -1.67 0.21
N ALA A 112 -12.33 -2.07 -1.01
CA ALA A 112 -12.37 -3.48 -1.40
C ALA A 112 -10.99 -4.14 -1.27
N SER A 113 -9.94 -3.42 -1.70
CA SER A 113 -8.54 -3.83 -1.56
C SER A 113 -8.13 -3.95 -0.09
N LEU A 114 -8.54 -3.00 0.76
CA LEU A 114 -8.30 -3.04 2.20
C LEU A 114 -8.94 -4.27 2.84
N LEU A 115 -10.20 -4.57 2.52
CA LEU A 115 -10.91 -5.75 3.03
C LEU A 115 -10.27 -7.07 2.59
N LEU A 116 -9.86 -7.16 1.32
CA LEU A 116 -9.13 -8.32 0.82
C LEU A 116 -7.77 -8.46 1.53
N GLN A 117 -7.03 -7.37 1.70
CA GLN A 117 -5.71 -7.38 2.33
C GLN A 117 -5.78 -7.73 3.82
N THR A 118 -6.79 -7.25 4.55
CA THR A 118 -7.01 -7.64 5.95
C THR A 118 -7.36 -9.12 6.06
N LEU A 119 -8.17 -9.65 5.14
CA LEU A 119 -8.45 -11.09 5.07
C LEU A 119 -7.17 -11.90 4.81
N VAL A 120 -6.32 -11.46 3.88
CA VAL A 120 -5.01 -12.09 3.62
C VAL A 120 -4.12 -12.04 4.86
N LEU A 121 -4.11 -10.92 5.59
CA LEU A 121 -3.34 -10.78 6.83
C LEU A 121 -3.85 -11.74 7.92
N ILE A 122 -5.18 -11.87 8.08
CA ILE A 122 -5.78 -12.82 9.03
C ILE A 122 -5.40 -14.26 8.66
N LEU A 123 -5.50 -14.63 7.38
CA LEU A 123 -5.10 -15.96 6.92
C LEU A 123 -3.59 -16.20 7.11
N ALA A 124 -2.75 -15.18 6.93
CA ALA A 124 -1.32 -15.25 7.18
C ALA A 124 -1.03 -15.44 8.68
N LEU A 125 -1.73 -14.74 9.57
CA LEU A 125 -1.65 -14.89 11.03
C LEU A 125 -2.09 -16.27 11.50
N LEU A 126 -3.13 -16.84 10.88
CA LEU A 126 -3.61 -18.20 11.18
C LEU A 126 -2.67 -19.29 10.63
N GLY A 127 -1.57 -18.93 9.95
CA GLY A 127 -0.60 -19.89 9.43
C GLY A 127 -1.14 -20.75 8.29
N SER A 128 -2.21 -20.33 7.62
CA SER A 128 -2.85 -21.11 6.56
C SER A 128 -1.89 -21.34 5.39
N GLN A 129 -1.65 -22.62 5.06
CA GLN A 129 -0.82 -23.02 3.91
C GLN A 129 -1.48 -22.78 2.54
N ARG A 130 -2.75 -22.34 2.51
CA ARG A 130 -3.50 -22.10 1.26
C ARG A 130 -3.07 -20.82 0.52
N LEU A 131 -2.23 -19.98 1.11
CA LEU A 131 -1.71 -18.79 0.45
C LEU A 131 -0.48 -19.12 -0.41
N HIS A 132 -0.56 -18.83 -1.71
CA HIS A 132 0.56 -18.98 -2.66
C HIS A 132 1.60 -17.89 -2.39
N PHE A 133 2.58 -18.19 -1.54
CA PHE A 133 3.75 -17.34 -1.35
C PHE A 133 5.00 -18.05 -1.90
N GLU A 134 5.79 -17.29 -2.65
CA GLU A 134 7.01 -17.77 -3.33
C GLU A 134 8.14 -18.16 -2.36
N LYS A 135 8.07 -17.74 -1.09
CA LYS A 135 9.01 -18.12 -0.02
C LYS A 135 8.30 -18.73 1.19
N ARG A 136 8.86 -19.85 1.69
CA ARG A 136 8.22 -20.73 2.70
C ARG A 136 8.13 -20.18 4.13
N GLY A 137 8.83 -19.11 4.48
CA GLY A 137 8.88 -18.59 5.87
C GLY A 137 7.63 -17.83 6.32
N TYR A 138 7.01 -18.24 7.43
CA TYR A 138 5.83 -17.60 8.05
C TYR A 138 6.01 -16.08 8.25
N TRP A 139 7.14 -15.67 8.85
CA TRP A 139 7.45 -14.26 9.14
C TRP A 139 7.59 -13.40 7.88
N LEU A 140 8.12 -13.95 6.81
CA LEU A 140 8.25 -13.24 5.54
C LEU A 140 6.87 -12.97 4.89
N ARG A 141 5.95 -13.93 4.99
CA ARG A 141 4.57 -13.77 4.49
C ARG A 141 3.83 -12.70 5.28
N LEU A 142 3.97 -12.75 6.61
CA LEU A 142 3.37 -11.78 7.51
C LEU A 142 3.90 -10.37 7.22
N GLY A 143 5.22 -10.23 7.12
CA GLY A 143 5.87 -8.95 6.81
C GLY A 143 5.43 -8.37 5.47
N SER A 144 5.41 -9.19 4.42
CA SER A 144 4.96 -8.76 3.09
C SER A 144 3.49 -8.33 3.08
N SER A 145 2.63 -9.00 3.86
CA SER A 145 1.22 -8.62 4.03
C SER A 145 1.06 -7.30 4.78
N LEU A 146 1.85 -7.09 5.85
CA LEU A 146 1.88 -5.85 6.63
C LEU A 146 2.36 -4.65 5.80
N ILE A 147 3.35 -4.83 4.92
CA ILE A 147 3.79 -3.77 4.00
C ILE A 147 2.67 -3.39 3.04
N HIS A 148 1.99 -4.37 2.42
CA HIS A 148 0.87 -4.08 1.51
C HIS A 148 -0.29 -3.40 2.23
N LEU A 149 -0.61 -3.83 3.46
CA LEU A 149 -1.62 -3.17 4.29
C LEU A 149 -1.21 -1.71 4.57
N GLY A 150 0.05 -1.49 4.95
CA GLY A 150 0.61 -0.15 5.17
C GLY A 150 0.45 0.74 3.94
N LEU A 151 0.74 0.24 2.74
CA LEU A 151 0.58 1.01 1.50
C LEU A 151 -0.88 1.37 1.19
N ILE A 152 -1.82 0.45 1.41
CA ILE A 152 -3.25 0.74 1.21
C ILE A 152 -3.72 1.80 2.21
N LEU A 153 -3.34 1.66 3.48
CA LEU A 153 -3.68 2.63 4.52
C LEU A 153 -3.04 4.00 4.27
N PHE A 154 -1.82 4.04 3.72
CA PHE A 154 -1.17 5.28 3.30
C PHE A 154 -1.95 6.02 2.22
N ILE A 155 -2.47 5.31 1.22
CA ILE A 155 -3.28 5.94 0.18
C ILE A 155 -4.64 6.37 0.75
N LEU A 156 -5.22 5.56 1.64
CA LEU A 156 -6.46 5.90 2.33
C LEU A 156 -6.29 7.18 3.14
N ASP A 157 -5.16 7.32 3.81
CA ASP A 157 -4.79 8.51 4.58
C ASP A 157 -4.82 9.79 3.73
N LEU A 158 -4.25 9.73 2.52
CA LEU A 158 -4.28 10.85 1.56
C LEU A 158 -5.71 11.21 1.12
N PHE A 159 -6.64 10.25 1.07
CA PHE A 159 -8.05 10.52 0.76
C PHE A 159 -8.78 11.19 1.93
N PHE A 160 -8.41 10.87 3.17
CA PHE A 160 -9.04 11.39 4.39
C PHE A 160 -8.34 12.62 4.99
N TYR A 161 -7.44 13.28 4.26
CA TYR A 161 -6.70 14.46 4.72
C TYR A 161 -7.59 15.58 5.31
N ARG A 162 -8.83 15.69 4.82
CA ARG A 162 -9.80 16.71 5.26
C ARG A 162 -10.32 16.46 6.68
N TRP A 163 -10.11 15.27 7.23
CA TRP A 163 -10.59 14.83 8.55
C TRP A 163 -9.41 14.61 9.49
N PRO A 164 -8.95 15.64 10.23
CA PRO A 164 -7.67 15.63 10.93
C PRO A 164 -7.54 14.50 11.96
N LYS A 165 -8.63 14.11 12.63
CA LYS A 165 -8.63 12.99 13.60
C LYS A 165 -8.41 11.63 12.93
N VAL A 166 -8.99 11.42 11.74
CA VAL A 166 -8.90 10.16 10.99
C VAL A 166 -7.54 10.06 10.32
N HIS A 167 -7.06 11.17 9.76
CA HIS A 167 -5.73 11.29 9.16
C HIS A 167 -4.62 10.91 10.15
N LEU A 168 -4.63 11.50 11.36
CA LEU A 168 -3.60 11.20 12.35
C LEU A 168 -3.57 9.72 12.75
N LEU A 169 -4.75 9.11 12.92
CA LEU A 169 -4.87 7.69 13.25
C LEU A 169 -4.32 6.83 12.10
N LEU A 170 -4.77 7.09 10.87
CA LEU A 170 -4.33 6.34 9.69
C LEU A 170 -2.82 6.45 9.47
N PHE A 171 -2.24 7.64 9.67
CA PHE A 171 -0.79 7.87 9.59
C PHE A 171 -0.02 6.97 10.57
N TRP A 172 -0.43 6.92 11.84
CA TRP A 172 0.24 6.08 12.85
C TRP A 172 0.11 4.59 12.55
N VAL A 173 -1.09 4.13 12.18
CA VAL A 173 -1.33 2.72 11.84
C VAL A 173 -0.53 2.33 10.60
N THR A 174 -0.50 3.19 9.59
CA THR A 174 0.29 3.01 8.36
C THR A 174 1.77 2.89 8.66
N THR A 175 2.30 3.81 9.47
CA THR A 175 3.71 3.84 9.86
C THR A 175 4.08 2.58 10.62
N PHE A 176 3.28 2.21 11.62
CA PHE A 176 3.51 1.00 12.41
C PHE A 176 3.45 -0.26 11.55
N SER A 177 2.43 -0.39 10.70
CA SER A 177 2.27 -1.54 9.78
C SER A 177 3.45 -1.66 8.82
N SER A 178 3.91 -0.55 8.25
CA SER A 178 5.03 -0.53 7.30
C SER A 178 6.36 -0.85 7.97
N VAL A 179 6.65 -0.26 9.12
CA VAL A 179 7.88 -0.52 9.90
C VAL A 179 7.92 -1.96 10.38
N LEU A 180 6.83 -2.45 10.98
CA LEU A 180 6.74 -3.82 11.46
C LEU A 180 6.85 -4.82 10.30
N GLY A 181 6.22 -4.50 9.16
CA GLY A 181 6.33 -5.28 7.94
C GLY A 181 7.77 -5.38 7.43
N MET A 182 8.51 -4.26 7.42
CA MET A 182 9.94 -4.25 7.06
C MET A 182 10.77 -5.08 8.04
N ILE A 183 10.55 -4.93 9.36
CA ILE A 183 11.26 -5.72 10.37
C ILE A 183 11.06 -7.21 10.13
N PHE A 184 9.82 -7.66 9.90
CA PHE A 184 9.53 -9.06 9.64
C PHE A 184 10.10 -9.58 8.32
N CYS A 185 10.19 -8.73 7.30
CA CYS A 185 10.81 -9.10 6.02
C CYS A 185 12.35 -9.19 6.10
N PHE A 186 13.01 -8.23 6.73
CA PHE A 186 14.48 -8.17 6.78
C PHE A 186 15.09 -9.03 7.90
N TYR A 187 14.42 -9.12 9.04
CA TYR A 187 14.91 -9.86 10.21
C TYR A 187 14.20 -11.21 10.40
N SER A 188 13.58 -11.77 9.35
CA SER A 188 12.83 -13.04 9.46
C SER A 188 13.68 -14.16 10.06
N GLU A 189 14.97 -14.25 9.69
CA GLU A 189 15.88 -15.28 10.19
C GLU A 189 16.28 -15.03 11.65
N ALA A 190 16.59 -13.78 12.01
CA ALA A 190 16.93 -13.39 13.38
C ALA A 190 15.75 -13.61 14.34
N ILE A 191 14.52 -13.33 13.91
CA ILE A 191 13.30 -13.56 14.71
C ILE A 191 13.08 -15.06 14.93
N VAL A 192 13.28 -15.89 13.90
CA VAL A 192 13.18 -17.34 14.03
C VAL A 192 14.22 -17.88 15.03
N GLN A 193 15.47 -17.41 14.95
CA GLN A 193 16.53 -17.78 15.89
C GLN A 193 16.22 -17.35 17.32
N LEU A 194 15.69 -16.15 17.53
CA LEU A 194 15.38 -15.61 18.85
C LEU A 194 14.22 -16.38 19.51
N ILE A 195 13.22 -16.78 18.73
CA ILE A 195 12.11 -17.63 19.21
C ILE A 195 12.61 -19.04 19.53
N HIS A 196 13.46 -19.63 18.69
CA HIS A 196 14.06 -20.94 18.96
C HIS A 196 14.90 -20.92 20.25
N ARG A 197 15.77 -19.92 20.40
CA ARG A 197 16.61 -19.74 21.60
C ARG A 197 15.79 -19.53 22.88
N LYS A 198 14.66 -18.82 22.80
CA LYS A 198 13.74 -18.66 23.93
C LYS A 198 12.96 -19.93 24.26
N LYS A 199 12.79 -20.85 23.32
CA LYS A 199 12.15 -22.15 23.53
C LYS A 199 13.12 -23.15 24.17
N GLU A 200 14.38 -23.12 23.75
CA GLU A 200 15.46 -23.94 24.30
C GLU A 200 15.81 -23.56 25.74
N ASN A 201 15.86 -22.26 26.06
CA ASN A 201 16.05 -21.79 27.44
C ASN A 201 14.84 -22.00 28.37
N ARG A 202 13.70 -22.51 27.87
CA ARG A 202 12.48 -22.73 28.67
C ARG A 202 12.27 -24.19 29.07
N PHE A 203 13.15 -25.09 28.67
CA PHE A 203 13.19 -26.48 29.08
C PHE A 203 14.61 -26.83 29.55
N PRO A 204 14.94 -26.59 30.84
CA PRO A 204 16.07 -27.26 31.48
C PRO A 204 15.77 -28.76 31.69
#